data_AF-A0A9X7N132-F1
#
_entry.id   AF-A0A9X7N132-F1
#
_cell.length_a   1.000
_cell.length_b   1.000
_cell.length_c   1.000
_cell.angle_alpha   90.00
_cell.angle_beta   90.00
_cell.angle_gamma   90.00
#
_symmetry.space_group_name_H-M   'P 1'
#
loop_
_entity.id
_entity.type
_entity.pdbx_description
1 polymer ?
#
loop_
_entity_poly.entity_id
_entity_poly.type
_entity_poly.pdbx_seq_one_letter_code
_entity_poly.pdbx_strand_id
1 'polypeptide(L)'
;MYYLETNALRALGSTLGENKELLKKSYTSTFALFELIKGIDRSKDSNTRLKLLNSIQKTELKLIDFMPFEMIELAFGGTANVTESEAVKDRIREILLNSKVNKVEHNQIIERYESGTLAFQNSVTTTYSVPAPPEKKFRLDIEKAFQPERETLEHLKKIPKDSHPSRFFMEHIKQTYAPAIYRSHNPESKKSDSEILSIYNNSLDLYFLATFGYELKRKCLRQGASKNDLLDLFHALYLVDHDNIIVSNDAIFSAILPEINTLSVEEYRKLT
;
A
#
# COMPACT_ATOMS: atom_id res chain seq x y z
N MET A 1 5.57 -0.08 13.94
CA MET A 1 6.90 0.08 13.28
C MET A 1 6.79 1.16 12.20
N TYR A 2 7.91 1.72 11.71
CA TYR A 2 7.91 2.75 10.66
C TYR A 2 8.26 2.15 9.29
N TYR A 3 7.33 2.25 8.34
CA TYR A 3 7.55 1.86 6.96
C TYR A 3 8.08 3.05 6.16
N LEU A 4 9.30 2.92 5.63
CA LEU A 4 9.93 3.92 4.77
C LEU A 4 9.61 3.59 3.31
N GLU A 5 8.65 4.29 2.73
CA GLU A 5 8.36 4.18 1.28
C GLU A 5 9.40 4.91 0.43
N THR A 6 9.28 4.82 -0.89
CA THR A 6 10.28 5.28 -1.86
C THR A 6 10.65 6.76 -1.70
N ASN A 7 9.68 7.66 -1.55
CA ASN A 7 9.93 9.09 -1.35
C ASN A 7 10.62 9.36 -0.01
N ALA A 8 10.23 8.69 1.08
CA ALA A 8 10.92 8.79 2.36
C ALA A 8 12.37 8.30 2.29
N LEU A 9 12.64 7.16 1.63
CA LEU A 9 14.00 6.69 1.40
C LEU A 9 14.83 7.72 0.63
N ARG A 10 14.26 8.32 -0.41
CA ARG A 10 14.92 9.38 -1.21
C ARG A 10 15.18 10.64 -0.40
N ALA A 11 14.24 11.04 0.44
CA ALA A 11 14.35 12.24 1.27
C ALA A 11 15.40 12.05 2.39
N LEU A 12 15.47 10.87 3.01
CA LEU A 12 16.49 10.53 4.01
C LEU A 12 17.87 10.41 3.37
N GLY A 13 17.98 9.80 2.19
CA GLY A 13 19.22 9.80 1.42
C GLY A 13 20.42 9.28 2.22
N SER A 14 21.48 10.08 2.30
CA SER A 14 22.70 9.76 3.04
C SER A 14 22.55 9.77 4.57
N THR A 15 21.48 10.37 5.11
CA THR A 15 21.24 10.40 6.56
C THR A 15 20.49 9.16 7.06
N LEU A 16 20.16 8.23 6.15
CA LEU A 16 19.52 6.98 6.50
C LEU A 16 20.42 6.16 7.45
N GLY A 17 19.91 5.87 8.64
CA GLY A 17 20.61 5.05 9.63
C GLY A 17 21.61 5.80 10.52
N GLU A 18 21.61 7.14 10.50
CA GLU A 18 22.31 7.97 11.51
C GLU A 18 21.75 7.71 12.92
N ASN A 19 20.42 7.70 13.09
CA ASN A 19 19.77 7.22 14.32
C ASN A 19 19.55 5.70 14.25
N LYS A 20 20.40 4.93 14.94
CA LYS A 20 20.34 3.46 14.96
C LYS A 20 19.11 2.91 15.70
N GLU A 21 18.67 3.56 16.76
CA GLU A 21 17.49 3.11 17.52
C GLU A 21 16.20 3.32 16.72
N LEU A 22 16.10 4.44 16.02
CA LEU A 22 15.00 4.68 15.09
C LEU A 22 15.05 3.68 13.93
N LEU A 23 16.24 3.42 13.36
CA LEU A 23 16.41 2.46 12.27
C LEU A 23 15.94 1.03 12.65
N LYS A 24 16.20 0.58 13.88
CA LYS A 24 15.73 -0.73 14.38
C LYS A 24 14.20 -0.87 14.40
N LYS A 25 13.50 0.26 14.53
CA LYS A 25 12.03 0.39 14.50
C LYS A 25 11.50 0.67 13.10
N SER A 26 12.37 0.70 12.10
CA SER A 26 12.04 1.03 10.71
C SER A 26 12.28 -0.15 9.78
N TYR A 27 11.56 -0.15 8.67
CA TYR A 27 11.67 -1.14 7.62
C TYR A 27 11.29 -0.53 6.27
N THR A 28 11.64 -1.21 5.19
CA THR A 28 11.17 -0.92 3.84
C THR A 28 10.76 -2.21 3.12
N SER A 29 10.45 -2.14 1.83
CA SER A 29 10.02 -3.30 1.05
C SER A 29 10.75 -3.44 -0.29
N THR A 30 10.74 -4.64 -0.84
CA THR A 30 11.26 -4.92 -2.18
C THR A 30 10.57 -4.07 -3.24
N PHE A 31 9.30 -3.69 -3.05
CA PHE A 31 8.61 -2.73 -3.91
C PHE A 31 9.23 -1.33 -3.93
N ALA A 32 9.60 -0.79 -2.76
CA ALA A 32 10.27 0.50 -2.71
C ALA A 32 11.65 0.44 -3.41
N LEU A 33 12.36 -0.69 -3.28
CA LEU A 33 13.61 -0.91 -4.01
C LEU A 33 13.39 -1.06 -5.51
N PHE A 34 12.32 -1.74 -5.93
CA PHE A 34 11.88 -1.84 -7.33
C PHE A 34 11.65 -0.45 -7.94
N GLU A 35 10.98 0.45 -7.25
CA GLU A 35 10.74 1.81 -7.74
C GLU A 35 12.02 2.64 -7.88
N LEU A 36 12.98 2.43 -6.97
CA LEU A 36 14.30 3.02 -7.07
C LEU A 36 15.02 2.53 -8.33
N ILE A 37 15.15 1.22 -8.52
CA ILE A 37 15.88 0.65 -9.67
C ILE A 37 15.17 0.88 -11.00
N LYS A 38 13.83 0.93 -11.03
CA LYS A 38 13.04 1.18 -12.25
C LYS A 38 13.43 2.49 -12.92
N GLY A 39 13.78 3.52 -12.16
CA GLY A 39 14.19 4.80 -12.74
C GLY A 39 15.71 4.96 -12.93
N ILE A 40 16.53 3.97 -12.58
CA ILE A 40 17.93 3.95 -13.02
C ILE A 40 17.94 3.76 -14.54
N ASP A 41 18.83 4.46 -15.24
CA ASP A 41 18.94 4.54 -16.70
C ASP A 41 17.80 5.30 -17.41
N ARG A 42 16.69 5.60 -16.72
CA ARG A 42 15.54 6.35 -17.27
C ARG A 42 15.48 7.81 -16.82
N SER A 43 16.35 8.22 -15.89
CA SER A 43 16.24 9.50 -15.19
C SER A 43 17.57 10.22 -15.01
N LYS A 44 17.51 11.55 -14.92
CA LYS A 44 18.68 12.40 -14.60
C LYS A 44 19.21 12.14 -13.18
N ASP A 45 18.42 11.52 -12.30
CA ASP A 45 18.79 11.21 -10.91
C ASP A 45 19.34 9.79 -10.72
N SER A 46 19.71 9.06 -11.79
CA SER A 46 20.26 7.70 -11.73
C SER A 46 21.42 7.56 -10.74
N ASN A 47 22.40 8.49 -10.75
CA ASN A 47 23.52 8.47 -9.81
C ASN A 47 23.08 8.64 -8.34
N THR A 48 22.05 9.45 -8.10
CA THR A 48 21.51 9.65 -6.75
C THR A 48 20.84 8.37 -6.24
N ARG A 49 20.07 7.69 -7.11
CA ARG A 49 19.42 6.41 -6.78
C ARG A 49 20.43 5.32 -6.51
N LEU A 50 21.51 5.23 -7.29
CA LEU A 50 22.62 4.31 -7.05
C LEU A 50 23.29 4.55 -5.69
N LYS A 51 23.56 5.81 -5.34
CA LYS A 51 24.12 6.16 -4.02
C LYS A 51 23.18 5.79 -2.89
N LEU A 52 21.87 6.00 -3.05
CA LEU A 52 20.86 5.61 -2.07
C LEU A 52 20.81 4.09 -1.89
N LEU A 53 20.78 3.30 -2.97
CA LEU A 53 20.80 1.83 -2.88
C LEU A 53 22.05 1.32 -2.15
N ASN A 54 23.21 1.88 -2.47
CA ASN A 54 24.46 1.57 -1.75
C ASN A 54 24.39 1.97 -0.26
N SER A 55 23.67 3.04 0.08
CA SER A 55 23.49 3.48 1.47
C SER A 55 22.56 2.54 2.21
N ILE A 56 21.43 2.15 1.61
CA ILE A 56 20.49 1.15 2.16
C ILE A 56 21.23 -0.17 2.42
N GLN A 57 22.03 -0.66 1.46
CA GLN A 57 22.80 -1.92 1.61
C GLN A 57 23.78 -1.90 2.79
N LYS A 58 24.30 -0.72 3.16
CA LYS A 58 25.23 -0.55 4.29
C LYS A 58 24.51 -0.40 5.63
N THR A 59 23.19 -0.36 5.63
CA THR A 59 22.36 -0.23 6.84
C THR A 59 21.80 -1.59 7.26
N GLU A 60 21.32 -1.67 8.50
CA GLU A 60 20.55 -2.83 9.01
C GLU A 60 19.03 -2.61 8.82
N LEU A 61 18.62 -1.80 7.84
CA LEU A 61 17.21 -1.54 7.58
C LEU A 61 16.51 -2.85 7.21
N LYS A 62 15.46 -3.20 7.96
CA LYS A 62 14.68 -4.42 7.71
C LYS A 62 13.98 -4.32 6.35
N LEU A 63 13.91 -5.43 5.63
CA LEU A 63 13.28 -5.53 4.32
C LEU A 63 12.14 -6.53 4.36
N ILE A 64 10.93 -6.11 3.96
CA ILE A 64 9.87 -7.05 3.57
C ILE A 64 10.15 -7.48 2.14
N ASP A 65 10.53 -8.74 1.99
CA ASP A 65 11.11 -9.29 0.76
C ASP A 65 10.06 -9.87 -0.21
N PHE A 66 8.92 -9.18 -0.31
CA PHE A 66 7.78 -9.58 -1.14
C PHE A 66 7.30 -8.39 -1.97
N MET A 67 6.90 -8.65 -3.21
CA MET A 67 6.27 -7.69 -4.12
C MET A 67 4.77 -7.60 -3.83
N PRO A 68 4.07 -6.54 -4.28
CA PRO A 68 2.66 -6.30 -3.97
C PRO A 68 1.72 -7.51 -4.17
N PHE A 69 1.82 -8.21 -5.30
CA PHE A 69 0.95 -9.36 -5.56
C PHE A 69 1.28 -10.57 -4.67
N GLU A 70 2.56 -10.76 -4.34
CA GLU A 70 3.00 -11.81 -3.41
C GLU A 70 2.51 -11.51 -1.99
N MET A 71 2.50 -10.25 -1.56
CA MET A 71 1.89 -9.83 -0.29
C MET A 71 0.39 -10.15 -0.24
N ILE A 72 -0.32 -9.97 -1.35
CA ILE A 72 -1.73 -10.33 -1.46
C ILE A 72 -1.93 -11.84 -1.33
N GLU A 73 -1.10 -12.66 -1.97
CA GLU A 73 -1.15 -14.13 -1.86
C GLU A 73 -0.92 -14.61 -0.41
N LEU A 74 0.09 -14.05 0.27
CA LEU A 74 0.40 -14.37 1.67
C LEU A 74 -0.76 -14.06 2.62
N ALA A 75 -1.57 -13.05 2.30
CA ALA A 75 -2.69 -12.64 3.16
C ALA A 75 -3.78 -13.70 3.31
N PHE A 76 -3.87 -14.65 2.37
CA PHE A 76 -4.88 -15.70 2.35
C PHE A 76 -4.30 -17.10 2.60
N GLY A 77 -3.14 -17.17 3.27
CA GLY A 77 -2.50 -18.43 3.64
C GLY A 77 -1.88 -19.20 2.46
N GLY A 78 -1.71 -18.55 1.31
CA GLY A 78 -0.97 -19.11 0.19
C GLY A 78 0.54 -19.14 0.45
N THR A 79 1.24 -20.08 -0.18
CA THR A 79 2.69 -19.96 -0.37
C THR A 79 2.91 -19.01 -1.54
N ALA A 80 3.32 -17.78 -1.26
CA ALA A 80 3.55 -16.81 -2.33
C ALA A 80 4.67 -17.29 -3.25
N ASN A 81 4.43 -17.21 -4.56
CA ASN A 81 5.47 -17.45 -5.53
C ASN A 81 6.37 -16.20 -5.61
N VAL A 82 7.53 -16.23 -4.96
CA VAL A 82 8.46 -15.10 -4.82
C VAL A 82 9.21 -14.70 -6.10
N THR A 83 8.68 -15.06 -7.27
CA THR A 83 9.33 -14.84 -8.56
C THR A 83 9.57 -13.35 -8.84
N GLU A 84 8.62 -12.46 -8.51
CA GLU A 84 8.81 -11.03 -8.76
C GLU A 84 9.86 -10.45 -7.82
N SER A 85 9.82 -10.82 -6.54
CA SER A 85 10.81 -10.37 -5.57
C SER A 85 12.22 -10.83 -5.89
N GLU A 86 12.40 -12.08 -6.31
CA GLU A 86 13.71 -12.60 -6.73
C GLU A 86 14.24 -11.85 -7.96
N ALA A 87 13.41 -11.62 -8.97
CA ALA A 87 13.81 -10.86 -10.15
C ALA A 87 14.23 -9.40 -9.82
N VAL A 88 13.53 -8.75 -8.88
CA VAL A 88 13.92 -7.41 -8.38
C VAL A 88 15.26 -7.47 -7.64
N LYS A 89 15.45 -8.43 -6.74
CA LYS A 89 16.70 -8.62 -6.00
C LYS A 89 17.88 -8.92 -6.93
N ASP A 90 17.68 -9.76 -7.93
CA ASP A 90 18.68 -10.07 -8.94
C ASP A 90 19.09 -8.85 -9.74
N ARG A 91 18.12 -8.00 -10.11
CA ARG A 91 18.43 -6.72 -10.76
C ARG A 91 19.22 -5.79 -9.86
N ILE A 92 18.92 -5.73 -8.57
CA ILE A 92 19.69 -4.94 -7.59
C ILE A 92 21.13 -5.47 -7.51
N ARG A 93 21.32 -6.79 -7.43
CA ARG A 93 22.65 -7.43 -7.41
C ARG A 93 23.43 -7.10 -8.68
N GLU A 94 22.81 -7.17 -9.87
CA GLU A 94 23.44 -6.77 -11.13
C GLU A 94 23.92 -5.32 -11.10
N ILE A 95 23.06 -4.40 -10.65
CA ILE A 95 23.38 -2.97 -10.61
C ILE A 95 24.52 -2.65 -9.63
N LEU A 96 24.54 -3.32 -8.48
CA LEU A 96 25.53 -3.04 -7.42
C LEU A 96 26.84 -3.81 -7.59
N LEU A 97 26.80 -5.02 -8.15
CA LEU A 97 27.93 -5.95 -8.24
C LEU A 97 28.47 -6.12 -9.67
N ASN A 98 27.87 -5.47 -10.67
CA ASN A 98 28.17 -5.64 -12.10
C ASN A 98 28.08 -7.11 -12.59
N SER A 99 27.25 -7.92 -11.94
CA SER A 99 27.02 -9.33 -12.32
C SER A 99 25.99 -9.41 -13.46
N LYS A 100 26.30 -10.14 -14.54
CA LYS A 100 25.31 -10.36 -15.63
C LYS A 100 24.18 -11.26 -15.12
N VAL A 101 22.96 -10.73 -15.06
CA VAL A 101 21.73 -11.50 -14.82
C VAL A 101 20.80 -11.33 -16.02
N ASN A 102 19.88 -12.28 -16.22
CA ASN A 102 18.96 -12.27 -17.35
C ASN A 102 17.97 -11.09 -17.23
N LYS A 103 18.05 -10.11 -18.15
CA LYS A 103 17.28 -8.86 -18.08
C LYS A 103 15.79 -9.01 -18.37
N VAL A 104 15.37 -10.12 -18.98
CA VAL A 104 14.02 -10.26 -19.56
C VAL A 104 12.93 -10.23 -18.48
N GLU A 105 13.16 -10.84 -17.32
CA GLU A 105 12.14 -10.96 -16.26
C GLU A 105 11.86 -9.63 -15.56
N HIS A 106 12.89 -8.84 -15.24
CA HIS A 106 12.70 -7.52 -14.61
C HIS A 106 11.93 -6.53 -15.49
N ASN A 107 12.17 -6.55 -16.81
CA ASN A 107 11.43 -5.69 -17.74
C ASN A 107 9.95 -6.06 -17.82
N GLN A 108 9.62 -7.36 -17.77
CA GLN A 108 8.23 -7.82 -17.73
C GLN A 108 7.51 -7.35 -16.45
N ILE A 109 8.21 -7.33 -15.31
CA ILE A 109 7.68 -6.76 -14.07
C ILE A 109 7.39 -5.27 -14.26
N ILE A 110 8.34 -4.48 -14.79
CA ILE A 110 8.09 -3.06 -15.07
C ILE A 110 6.85 -2.88 -15.95
N GLU A 111 6.76 -3.62 -17.06
CA GLU A 111 5.64 -3.54 -17.99
C GLU A 111 4.31 -3.89 -17.33
N ARG A 112 4.26 -4.91 -16.46
CA ARG A 112 3.06 -5.28 -15.70
C ARG A 112 2.58 -4.13 -14.81
N TYR A 113 3.47 -3.55 -14.01
CA TYR A 113 3.12 -2.47 -13.09
C TYR A 113 2.77 -1.17 -13.84
N GLU A 114 3.49 -0.83 -14.92
CA GLU A 114 3.19 0.35 -15.75
C GLU A 114 1.86 0.19 -16.50
N SER A 115 1.61 -0.97 -17.09
CA SER A 115 0.35 -1.27 -17.80
C SER A 115 -0.83 -1.32 -16.85
N GLY A 116 -0.67 -1.95 -15.67
CA GLY A 116 -1.71 -2.00 -14.65
C GLY A 116 -2.09 -0.62 -14.15
N THR A 117 -1.09 0.26 -13.98
CA THR A 117 -1.31 1.63 -13.57
C THR A 117 -2.00 2.46 -14.65
N LEU A 118 -1.64 2.30 -15.92
CA LEU A 118 -2.32 2.96 -17.03
C LEU A 118 -3.78 2.48 -17.16
N ALA A 119 -4.01 1.17 -17.05
CA ALA A 119 -5.34 0.58 -17.11
C ALA A 119 -6.23 1.10 -15.97
N PHE A 120 -5.68 1.16 -14.75
CA PHE A 120 -6.32 1.77 -13.60
C PHE A 120 -6.68 3.23 -13.86
N GLN A 121 -5.70 4.03 -14.30
CA GLN A 121 -5.90 5.44 -14.61
C GLN A 121 -7.01 5.65 -15.64
N ASN A 122 -7.03 4.86 -16.72
CA ASN A 122 -8.03 4.97 -17.78
C ASN A 122 -9.42 4.60 -17.29
N SER A 123 -9.56 3.48 -16.57
CA SER A 123 -10.84 3.00 -16.01
C SER A 123 -11.46 4.04 -15.09
N VAL A 124 -10.64 4.54 -14.18
CA VAL A 124 -10.97 5.62 -13.26
C VAL A 124 -11.38 6.89 -14.00
N THR A 125 -10.52 7.38 -14.89
CA THR A 125 -10.74 8.68 -15.52
C THR A 125 -12.02 8.65 -16.33
N THR A 126 -12.26 7.57 -17.07
CA THR A 126 -13.50 7.35 -17.82
C THR A 126 -14.74 7.41 -16.92
N THR A 127 -14.68 6.76 -15.74
CA THR A 127 -15.80 6.72 -14.79
C THR A 127 -16.20 8.11 -14.28
N TYR A 128 -15.23 9.01 -14.06
CA TYR A 128 -15.49 10.33 -13.46
C TYR A 128 -15.45 11.51 -14.44
N SER A 129 -15.14 11.24 -15.72
CA SER A 129 -15.19 12.23 -16.82
C SER A 129 -16.61 12.59 -17.26
N VAL A 130 -17.63 11.93 -16.71
CA VAL A 130 -19.04 12.24 -16.97
C VAL A 130 -19.47 13.51 -16.21
N PRO A 131 -20.60 14.16 -16.55
CA PRO A 131 -21.14 15.28 -15.77
C PRO A 131 -21.56 14.86 -14.35
N ALA A 132 -21.55 15.80 -13.41
CA ALA A 132 -22.09 15.57 -12.07
C ALA A 132 -23.56 15.11 -12.16
N PRO A 133 -23.97 14.02 -11.46
CA PRO A 133 -25.38 13.73 -11.35
C PRO A 133 -26.06 14.93 -10.66
N PRO A 134 -27.32 15.21 -10.99
CA PRO A 134 -28.06 16.27 -10.33
C PRO A 134 -28.05 16.05 -8.81
N GLU A 135 -27.94 17.16 -8.07
CA GLU A 135 -27.93 17.15 -6.61
C GLU A 135 -29.15 16.37 -6.09
N LYS A 136 -28.91 15.31 -5.32
CA LYS A 136 -29.96 14.60 -4.59
C LYS A 136 -30.06 15.18 -3.20
N LYS A 137 -31.14 15.89 -2.91
CA LYS A 137 -31.45 16.38 -1.56
C LYS A 137 -32.08 15.25 -0.75
N PHE A 138 -31.41 14.85 0.31
CA PHE A 138 -31.93 13.90 1.28
C PHE A 138 -32.35 14.67 2.53
N ARG A 139 -33.57 14.43 3.01
CA ARG A 139 -33.96 14.89 4.35
C ARG A 139 -33.37 13.91 5.35
N LEU A 140 -32.33 14.34 6.07
CA LEU A 140 -31.80 13.57 7.19
C LEU A 140 -32.82 13.65 8.34
N ASP A 141 -33.46 12.52 8.61
CA ASP A 141 -34.28 12.37 9.81
C ASP A 141 -33.36 12.08 10.99
N ILE A 142 -33.00 13.15 11.71
CA ILE A 142 -32.09 13.11 12.84
C ILE A 142 -32.64 12.19 13.94
N GLU A 143 -33.93 12.27 14.24
CA GLU A 143 -34.55 11.45 15.28
C GLU A 143 -34.46 9.96 14.92
N LYS A 144 -34.71 9.60 13.66
CA LYS A 144 -34.54 8.23 13.16
C LYS A 144 -33.06 7.78 13.12
N ALA A 145 -32.13 8.69 12.86
CA ALA A 145 -30.70 8.38 12.86
C ALA A 145 -30.15 8.08 14.26
N PHE A 146 -30.78 8.65 15.29
CA PHE A 146 -30.43 8.45 16.71
C PHE A 146 -31.36 7.49 17.46
N GLN A 147 -32.28 6.79 16.78
CA GLN A 147 -33.08 5.76 17.44
C GLN A 147 -32.17 4.65 17.99
N PRO A 148 -32.34 4.27 19.28
CA PRO A 148 -31.51 3.28 19.92
C PRO A 148 -31.86 1.88 19.41
N GLU A 149 -30.85 1.01 19.38
CA GLU A 149 -30.91 -0.42 19.03
C GLU A 149 -30.81 -0.75 17.53
N ARG A 150 -29.73 -0.29 16.89
CA ARG A 150 -29.11 -1.17 15.88
C ARG A 150 -28.29 -2.21 16.63
N GLU A 151 -28.65 -3.48 16.46
CA GLU A 151 -27.82 -4.58 16.95
C GLU A 151 -26.40 -4.41 16.37
N THR A 152 -25.40 -4.43 17.25
CA THR A 152 -24.01 -4.39 16.81
C THR A 152 -23.74 -5.66 16.01
N LEU A 153 -23.28 -5.52 14.77
CA LEU A 153 -22.98 -6.66 13.91
C LEU A 153 -21.95 -7.58 14.60
N GLU A 154 -22.13 -8.90 14.48
CA GLU A 154 -21.30 -9.90 15.18
C GLU A 154 -19.79 -9.72 14.96
N HIS A 155 -19.37 -9.37 13.73
CA HIS A 155 -17.95 -9.15 13.44
C HIS A 155 -17.36 -7.93 14.17
N LEU A 156 -18.18 -6.94 14.53
CA LEU A 156 -17.76 -5.76 15.28
C LEU A 156 -17.66 -6.02 16.79
N LYS A 157 -18.39 -7.02 17.32
CA LYS A 157 -18.37 -7.36 18.76
C LYS A 157 -17.00 -7.83 19.25
N LYS A 158 -16.13 -8.26 18.33
CA LYS A 158 -14.77 -8.76 18.63
C LYS A 158 -13.72 -7.65 18.79
N ILE A 159 -14.05 -6.41 18.42
CA ILE A 159 -13.11 -5.28 18.45
C ILE A 159 -13.00 -4.75 19.90
N PRO A 160 -11.79 -4.56 20.44
CA PRO A 160 -11.62 -3.94 21.77
C PRO A 160 -12.29 -2.57 21.85
N LYS A 161 -12.96 -2.28 22.97
CA LYS A 161 -13.75 -1.04 23.15
C LYS A 161 -12.92 0.24 23.10
N ASP A 162 -11.63 0.14 23.41
CA ASP A 162 -10.63 1.20 23.40
C ASP A 162 -9.92 1.34 22.04
N SER A 163 -10.34 0.57 21.03
CA SER A 163 -9.80 0.66 19.68
C SER A 163 -10.11 2.02 19.04
N HIS A 164 -9.16 2.54 18.26
CA HIS A 164 -9.39 3.70 17.43
C HIS A 164 -10.59 3.48 16.47
N PRO A 165 -11.46 4.47 16.22
CA PRO A 165 -12.67 4.30 15.40
C PRO A 165 -12.43 3.71 14.01
N SER A 166 -11.24 3.95 13.43
CA SER A 166 -10.85 3.35 12.15
C SER A 166 -10.88 1.82 12.16
N ARG A 167 -10.67 1.16 13.31
CA ARG A 167 -10.70 -0.32 13.43
C ARG A 167 -12.08 -0.88 13.13
N PHE A 168 -13.13 -0.24 13.63
CA PHE A 168 -14.52 -0.64 13.33
C PHE A 168 -14.81 -0.51 11.84
N PHE A 169 -14.27 0.53 11.21
CA PHE A 169 -14.45 0.75 9.78
C PHE A 169 -13.65 -0.23 8.93
N MET A 170 -12.39 -0.53 9.31
CA MET A 170 -11.58 -1.58 8.67
C MET A 170 -12.27 -2.94 8.72
N GLU A 171 -12.79 -3.33 9.88
CA GLU A 171 -13.50 -4.60 10.04
C GLU A 171 -14.72 -4.69 9.12
N HIS A 172 -15.44 -3.57 8.96
CA HIS A 172 -16.58 -3.49 8.05
C HIS A 172 -16.15 -3.60 6.57
N ILE A 173 -15.14 -2.83 6.15
CA ILE A 173 -14.62 -2.84 4.77
C ILE A 173 -14.10 -4.23 4.40
N LYS A 174 -13.39 -4.89 5.32
CA LYS A 174 -12.80 -6.21 5.14
C LYS A 174 -13.82 -7.25 4.66
N GLN A 175 -15.06 -7.19 5.17
CA GLN A 175 -16.12 -8.14 4.80
C GLN A 175 -16.40 -8.16 3.29
N THR A 176 -16.17 -7.04 2.60
CA THR A 176 -16.36 -6.92 1.14
C THR A 176 -15.04 -7.00 0.39
N TYR A 177 -13.99 -6.34 0.88
CA TYR A 177 -12.72 -6.21 0.16
C TYR A 177 -11.91 -7.50 0.14
N ALA A 178 -11.85 -8.24 1.26
CA ALA A 178 -11.07 -9.48 1.32
C ALA A 178 -11.60 -10.54 0.33
N PRO A 179 -12.92 -10.83 0.27
CA PRO A 179 -13.45 -11.75 -0.74
C PRO A 179 -13.28 -11.26 -2.18
N ALA A 180 -13.45 -9.96 -2.44
CA ALA A 180 -13.28 -9.39 -3.78
C ALA A 180 -11.84 -9.55 -4.30
N ILE A 181 -10.85 -9.22 -3.47
CA ILE A 181 -9.42 -9.33 -3.82
C ILE A 181 -8.99 -10.78 -3.95
N TYR A 182 -9.45 -11.66 -3.08
CA TYR A 182 -9.15 -13.08 -3.20
C TYR A 182 -9.65 -13.64 -4.55
N ARG A 183 -10.88 -13.32 -4.95
CA ARG A 183 -11.46 -13.78 -6.22
C ARG A 183 -10.79 -13.17 -7.44
N SER A 184 -10.31 -11.92 -7.36
CA SER A 184 -9.58 -11.32 -8.48
C SER A 184 -8.27 -12.05 -8.76
N HIS A 185 -7.64 -12.65 -7.74
CA HIS A 185 -6.42 -13.43 -7.86
C HIS A 185 -6.68 -14.94 -8.05
N ASN A 186 -7.87 -15.41 -7.69
CA ASN A 186 -8.27 -16.82 -7.77
C ASN A 186 -9.65 -16.94 -8.44
N PRO A 187 -9.78 -16.58 -9.73
CA PRO A 187 -11.07 -16.49 -10.42
C PRO A 187 -11.83 -17.83 -10.49
N GLU A 188 -11.10 -18.94 -10.50
CA GLU A 188 -11.68 -20.29 -10.52
C GLU A 188 -12.13 -20.80 -9.14
N SER A 189 -11.82 -20.06 -8.06
CA SER A 189 -12.14 -20.49 -6.71
C SER A 189 -13.64 -20.40 -6.43
N LYS A 190 -14.20 -21.50 -5.91
CA LYS A 190 -15.62 -21.61 -5.52
C LYS A 190 -15.87 -21.32 -4.04
N LYS A 191 -14.87 -20.80 -3.32
CA LYS A 191 -15.00 -20.49 -1.89
C LYS A 191 -16.07 -19.41 -1.65
N SER A 192 -16.90 -19.65 -0.64
CA SER A 192 -17.82 -18.66 -0.09
C SER A 192 -17.06 -17.50 0.57
N ASP A 193 -17.73 -16.35 0.76
CA ASP A 193 -17.14 -15.21 1.48
C ASP A 193 -16.66 -15.61 2.88
N SER A 194 -17.43 -16.42 3.61
CA SER A 194 -17.06 -16.91 4.93
C SER A 194 -15.81 -17.78 4.94
N GLU A 195 -15.62 -18.63 3.93
CA GLU A 195 -14.41 -19.45 3.80
C GLU A 195 -13.18 -18.61 3.41
N ILE A 196 -13.37 -17.54 2.65
CA ILE A 196 -12.28 -16.63 2.30
C ILE A 196 -11.87 -15.82 3.53
N LEU A 197 -12.86 -15.30 4.28
CA LEU A 197 -12.63 -14.54 5.49
C LEU A 197 -11.97 -15.39 6.59
N SER A 198 -12.20 -16.70 6.62
CA SER A 198 -11.57 -17.59 7.61
C SER A 198 -10.10 -17.89 7.34
N ILE A 199 -9.64 -17.80 6.09
CA ILE A 199 -8.22 -17.98 5.71
C ILE A 199 -7.45 -16.66 5.62
N TYR A 200 -8.17 -15.53 5.62
CA TYR A 200 -7.57 -14.21 5.59
C TYR A 200 -6.93 -13.84 6.93
N ASN A 201 -5.69 -13.39 6.92
CA ASN A 201 -4.90 -13.14 8.14
C ASN A 201 -4.92 -11.68 8.64
N ASN A 202 -5.77 -10.81 8.08
CA ASN A 202 -5.92 -9.38 8.41
C ASN A 202 -4.74 -8.47 8.01
N SER A 203 -3.72 -8.98 7.30
CA SER A 203 -2.53 -8.20 6.93
C SER A 203 -2.76 -7.07 5.92
N LEU A 204 -3.93 -7.04 5.28
CA LEU A 204 -4.28 -6.05 4.24
C LEU A 204 -5.33 -5.03 4.70
N ASP A 205 -5.72 -5.02 5.98
CA ASP A 205 -6.81 -4.16 6.47
C ASP A 205 -6.55 -2.67 6.19
N LEU A 206 -5.32 -2.21 6.42
CA LEU A 206 -4.90 -0.83 6.12
C LEU A 206 -4.88 -0.55 4.62
N TYR A 207 -4.49 -1.52 3.80
CA TYR A 207 -4.58 -1.40 2.34
C TYR A 207 -6.03 -1.31 1.84
N PHE A 208 -6.94 -2.10 2.40
CA PHE A 208 -8.36 -2.01 2.07
C PHE A 208 -8.93 -0.65 2.46
N LEU A 209 -8.56 -0.14 3.64
CA LEU A 209 -8.95 1.20 4.08
C LEU A 209 -8.40 2.28 3.14
N ALA A 210 -7.11 2.23 2.80
CA ALA A 210 -6.47 3.17 1.88
C ALA A 210 -7.17 3.17 0.51
N THR A 211 -7.43 1.98 -0.05
CA THR A 211 -8.13 1.81 -1.33
C THR A 211 -9.55 2.37 -1.27
N PHE A 212 -10.27 2.09 -0.18
CA PHE A 212 -11.61 2.63 0.04
C PHE A 212 -11.60 4.16 0.16
N GLY A 213 -10.70 4.72 0.97
CA GLY A 213 -10.57 6.17 1.16
C GLY A 213 -10.21 6.88 -0.13
N TYR A 214 -9.31 6.30 -0.93
CA TYR A 214 -8.95 6.79 -2.24
C TYR A 214 -10.14 6.80 -3.21
N GLU A 215 -10.88 5.69 -3.31
CA GLU A 215 -12.08 5.61 -4.14
C GLU A 215 -13.19 6.55 -3.67
N LEU A 216 -13.40 6.68 -2.35
CA LEU A 216 -14.38 7.60 -1.79
C LEU A 216 -14.03 9.05 -2.12
N LYS A 217 -12.77 9.47 -1.89
CA LYS A 217 -12.29 10.82 -2.21
C LYS A 217 -12.54 11.12 -3.69
N ARG A 218 -12.20 10.19 -4.58
CA ARG A 218 -12.40 10.40 -6.02
C ARG A 218 -13.86 10.40 -6.44
N LYS A 219 -14.71 9.56 -5.84
CA LYS A 219 -16.17 9.59 -6.06
C LYS A 219 -16.78 10.91 -5.62
N CYS A 220 -16.39 11.42 -4.46
CA CYS A 220 -16.90 12.66 -3.90
C CYS A 220 -16.39 13.89 -4.64
N LEU A 221 -15.10 13.94 -4.97
CA LEU A 221 -14.47 15.08 -5.65
C LEU A 221 -14.55 15.01 -7.18
N ARG A 222 -14.99 13.88 -7.73
CA ARG A 222 -15.04 13.58 -9.17
C ARG A 222 -13.69 13.78 -9.87
N GLN A 223 -12.62 13.39 -9.20
CA GLN A 223 -11.26 13.51 -9.73
C GLN A 223 -10.82 12.22 -10.41
N GLY A 224 -10.17 12.35 -11.56
CA GLY A 224 -9.45 11.26 -12.20
C GLY A 224 -8.27 10.78 -11.34
N ALA A 225 -7.68 9.65 -11.72
CA ALA A 225 -6.46 9.15 -11.09
C ALA A 225 -5.25 9.83 -11.73
N SER A 226 -4.27 10.17 -10.91
CA SER A 226 -2.95 10.51 -11.42
C SER A 226 -2.23 9.27 -11.91
N LYS A 227 -1.14 9.49 -12.64
CA LYS A 227 -0.39 8.42 -13.29
C LYS A 227 0.18 7.39 -12.30
N ASN A 228 0.48 7.72 -11.05
CA ASN A 228 1.14 6.77 -10.13
C ASN A 228 0.27 6.31 -8.96
N ASP A 229 -0.97 6.80 -8.86
CA ASP A 229 -1.81 6.58 -7.68
C ASP A 229 -1.95 5.09 -7.31
N LEU A 230 -2.04 4.18 -8.29
CA LEU A 230 -2.11 2.74 -8.01
C LEU A 230 -0.83 2.21 -7.34
N LEU A 231 0.34 2.64 -7.79
CA LEU A 231 1.62 2.25 -7.22
C LEU A 231 1.76 2.79 -5.80
N ASP A 232 1.36 4.05 -5.60
CA ASP A 232 1.37 4.69 -4.29
C ASP A 232 0.47 3.92 -3.31
N LEU A 233 -0.72 3.46 -3.74
CA LEU A 233 -1.59 2.62 -2.93
C LEU A 233 -0.97 1.27 -2.53
N PHE A 234 -0.14 0.66 -3.39
CA PHE A 234 0.52 -0.61 -3.05
C PHE A 234 1.48 -0.50 -1.87
N HIS A 235 1.99 0.70 -1.54
CA HIS A 235 2.76 0.88 -0.31
C HIS A 235 1.97 0.54 0.95
N ALA A 236 0.63 0.69 0.95
CA ALA A 236 -0.20 0.34 2.10
C ALA A 236 -0.28 -1.18 2.35
N LEU A 237 0.09 -2.03 1.38
CA LEU A 237 0.19 -3.49 1.58
C LEU A 237 1.27 -3.87 2.61
N TYR A 238 2.25 -2.98 2.83
CA TYR A 238 3.36 -3.20 3.76
C TYR A 238 3.06 -2.71 5.18
N LEU A 239 1.87 -2.15 5.40
CA LEU A 239 1.36 -1.81 6.74
C LEU A 239 0.63 -3.01 7.35
N VAL A 240 1.35 -4.12 7.47
CA VAL A 240 0.82 -5.44 7.89
C VAL A 240 0.15 -5.37 9.25
N ASP A 241 0.81 -4.70 10.20
CA ASP A 241 0.22 -4.43 11.49
C ASP A 241 -0.51 -3.10 11.46
N HIS A 242 -1.66 -3.17 12.11
CA HIS A 242 -2.56 -2.11 12.47
C HIS A 242 -1.87 -0.84 13.04
N ASP A 243 -0.75 -1.00 13.74
CA ASP A 243 0.01 0.09 14.38
C ASP A 243 1.26 0.50 13.59
N ASN A 244 1.40 0.00 12.36
CA ASN A 244 2.46 0.45 11.47
C ASN A 244 2.13 1.81 10.87
N ILE A 245 3.19 2.60 10.71
CA ILE A 245 3.14 3.99 10.30
C ILE A 245 3.89 4.12 8.99
N ILE A 246 3.24 4.58 7.94
CA ILE A 246 3.94 4.96 6.71
C ILE A 246 4.60 6.32 6.93
N VAL A 247 5.91 6.37 6.69
CA VAL A 247 6.67 7.62 6.65
C VAL A 247 6.67 8.09 5.21
N SER A 248 6.03 9.21 4.91
CA SER A 248 5.98 9.76 3.56
C SER A 248 5.63 11.26 3.59
N ASN A 249 6.14 11.98 2.59
CA ASN A 249 5.70 13.35 2.29
C ASN A 249 4.68 13.39 1.15
N ASP A 250 4.25 12.23 0.64
CA ASP A 250 3.18 12.18 -0.34
C ASP A 250 1.82 12.43 0.33
N ALA A 251 1.14 13.48 -0.14
CA ALA A 251 -0.15 13.89 0.39
C ALA A 251 -1.23 12.81 0.20
N ILE A 252 -1.05 11.86 -0.71
CA ILE A 252 -2.01 10.76 -0.92
C ILE A 252 -2.27 10.00 0.37
N PHE A 253 -1.23 9.64 1.13
CA PHE A 253 -1.36 8.83 2.34
C PHE A 253 -2.09 9.57 3.45
N SER A 254 -1.71 10.82 3.71
CA SER A 254 -2.40 11.67 4.69
C SER A 254 -3.88 11.91 4.35
N ALA A 255 -4.27 11.75 3.08
CA ALA A 255 -5.64 11.94 2.63
C ALA A 255 -6.51 10.67 2.68
N ILE A 256 -5.92 9.48 2.81
CA ILE A 256 -6.65 8.19 2.70
C ILE A 256 -6.44 7.26 3.90
N LEU A 257 -5.41 7.50 4.71
CA LEU A 257 -5.12 6.74 5.93
C LEU A 257 -5.43 7.58 7.18
N PRO A 258 -5.71 6.94 8.32
CA PRO A 258 -5.80 7.63 9.60
C PRO A 258 -4.48 8.30 9.96
N GLU A 259 -4.54 9.45 10.66
CA GLU A 259 -3.36 10.19 11.13
C GLU A 259 -2.40 9.31 11.95
N ILE A 260 -2.95 8.39 12.75
CA ILE A 260 -2.17 7.43 13.55
C ILE A 260 -1.28 6.48 12.72
N ASN A 261 -1.55 6.35 11.41
CA ASN A 261 -0.82 5.48 10.50
C ASN A 261 0.09 6.26 9.54
N THR A 262 0.21 7.59 9.66
CA THR A 262 0.99 8.43 8.75
C THR A 262 1.95 9.33 9.53
N LEU A 263 3.13 9.56 8.97
CA LEU A 263 4.12 10.47 9.54
C LEU A 263 4.92 11.14 8.41
N SER A 264 5.15 12.44 8.48
CA SER A 264 6.04 13.10 7.53
C SER A 264 7.51 12.71 7.75
N VAL A 265 8.34 12.88 6.73
CA VAL A 265 9.80 12.67 6.86
C VAL A 265 10.40 13.65 7.88
N GLU A 266 9.89 14.88 7.93
CA GLU A 266 10.33 15.91 8.87
C GLU A 266 10.01 15.55 10.32
N GLU A 267 8.84 14.98 10.58
CA GLU A 267 8.47 14.48 11.91
C GLU A 267 9.27 13.23 12.27
N TYR A 268 9.44 12.31 11.32
CA TYR A 268 10.28 11.13 11.52
C TYR A 268 11.71 11.48 11.92
N ARG A 269 12.32 12.50 11.30
CA ARG A 269 13.66 12.99 11.67
C ARG A 269 13.75 13.54 13.09
N LYS A 270 12.63 13.99 13.68
CA LYS A 270 12.57 14.52 15.05
C LYS A 270 12.38 13.42 16.10
N LEU A 271 12.10 12.19 15.70
CA LEU A 271 12.03 11.05 16.61
C LEU A 271 13.45 10.68 17.04
N THR A 272 13.89 11.25 18.16
CA THR A 272 15.17 10.91 18.81
C THR A 272 15.08 9.59 19.55
#